data_AF-A0A438WHW6-F1
#
_entry.id   AF-A0A438WHW6-F1
#
_cell.length_a   1.000
_cell.length_b   1.000
_cell.length_c   1.000
_cell.angle_alpha   90.00
_cell.angle_beta   90.00
_cell.angle_gamma   90.00
#
_symmetry.space_group_name_H-M   'P 1'
#
loop_
_entity.id
_entity.type
_entity.pdbx_description
1 polymer ?
#
loop_
_entity_poly.entity_id
_entity_poly.type
_entity_poly.pdbx_seq_one_letter_code
_entity_poly.pdbx_strand_id
1 'polypeptide(L)'
;QRAENKNVVLIDSGDLLQGNSAELFNNEPIHPLVLAENDLKFDIRVLGNHEFNFSKDFLEKNIKGFNGDVVNANIIKTADNKPFVKPYIIKKIDGVRVAVVGYVVPHVPTWEASTPEHFAGLEFLDAEEALKKTLKELKGKYDILIGAFHLGREDEKGSDGIPD
;
A
#
# COMPACT_ATOMS: atom_id res chain seq x y z
N GLN A 1 -8.08 -14.49 -18.00
CA GLN A 1 -7.98 -13.05 -17.65
C GLN A 1 -7.15 -12.23 -18.64
N ARG A 2 -5.81 -12.09 -18.51
CA ARG A 2 -5.02 -11.22 -19.42
C ARG A 2 -5.00 -11.68 -20.89
N ALA A 3 -5.19 -12.97 -21.17
CA ALA A 3 -5.34 -13.48 -22.53
C ALA A 3 -6.67 -13.10 -23.20
N GLU A 4 -7.71 -12.86 -22.40
CA GLU A 4 -9.08 -12.59 -22.86
C GLU A 4 -9.42 -11.09 -22.79
N ASN A 5 -8.72 -10.34 -21.94
CA ASN A 5 -8.96 -8.93 -21.68
C ASN A 5 -7.67 -8.12 -21.90
N LYS A 6 -7.72 -7.13 -22.80
CA LYS A 6 -6.58 -6.26 -23.11
C LYS A 6 -6.27 -5.25 -22.00
N ASN A 7 -7.30 -4.85 -21.25
CA ASN A 7 -7.24 -3.82 -20.22
C ASN A 7 -7.42 -4.45 -18.84
N VAL A 8 -6.32 -4.93 -18.26
CA VAL A 8 -6.31 -5.54 -16.92
C VAL A 8 -5.29 -4.82 -16.06
N VAL A 9 -5.75 -4.33 -14.91
CA VAL A 9 -4.89 -3.84 -13.82
C VAL A 9 -4.96 -4.87 -12.71
N LEU A 10 -3.80 -5.38 -12.29
CA LEU A 10 -3.71 -6.34 -11.19
C LEU A 10 -3.16 -5.64 -9.94
N ILE A 11 -3.92 -5.65 -8.86
CA ILE A 11 -3.62 -4.92 -7.63
C ILE A 11 -3.49 -5.94 -6.49
N ASP A 12 -2.42 -5.84 -5.73
CA ASP A 12 -2.25 -6.51 -4.44
C ASP A 12 -2.64 -5.53 -3.32
N SER A 13 -3.45 -6.00 -2.37
CA SER A 13 -4.00 -5.18 -1.30
C SER A 13 -3.20 -5.24 0.01
N GLY A 14 -1.98 -5.78 0.01
CA GLY A 14 -1.09 -5.81 1.17
C GLY A 14 -1.17 -7.08 2.02
N ASP A 15 -0.39 -7.11 3.10
CA ASP A 15 -0.12 -8.28 3.95
C ASP A 15 0.44 -9.47 3.15
N LEU A 16 1.48 -9.19 2.37
CA LEU A 16 2.10 -10.17 1.48
C LEU A 16 3.25 -10.92 2.18
N LEU A 17 4.06 -10.22 2.97
CA LEU A 17 5.40 -10.68 3.34
C LEU A 17 5.50 -11.36 4.70
N GLN A 18 4.37 -11.58 5.36
CA GLN A 18 4.30 -12.15 6.71
C GLN A 18 3.27 -13.27 6.79
N GLY A 19 3.53 -14.25 7.65
CA GLY A 19 2.64 -15.39 7.86
C GLY A 19 2.91 -16.52 6.85
N ASN A 20 2.26 -17.67 7.06
CA ASN A 20 2.41 -18.86 6.19
C ASN A 20 3.88 -19.24 5.89
N SER A 21 4.78 -19.03 6.86
CA SER A 21 6.23 -19.26 6.73
C SER A 21 6.96 -18.39 5.70
N ALA A 22 6.35 -17.28 5.26
CA ALA A 22 7.00 -16.29 4.40
C ALA A 22 8.28 -15.74 5.04
N GLU A 23 8.28 -15.56 6.36
CA GLU A 23 9.40 -15.01 7.13
C GLU A 23 10.71 -15.80 7.00
N LEU A 24 10.65 -17.08 6.60
CA LEU A 24 11.83 -17.91 6.35
C LEU A 24 12.72 -17.34 5.23
N PHE A 25 12.16 -16.52 4.34
CA PHE A 25 12.85 -15.95 3.20
C PHE A 25 13.28 -14.49 3.41
N ASN A 26 13.22 -13.97 4.64
CA ASN A 26 13.50 -12.55 4.90
C ASN A 26 14.94 -12.12 4.56
N ASN A 27 15.87 -13.09 4.64
CA ASN A 27 17.29 -12.90 4.35
C ASN A 27 17.61 -12.89 2.85
N GLU A 28 16.65 -13.22 1.98
CA GLU A 28 16.86 -13.16 0.53
C GLU A 28 17.04 -11.71 0.06
N PRO A 29 17.81 -11.44 -1.02
CA PRO A 29 18.00 -10.09 -1.55
C PRO A 29 16.68 -9.40 -1.91
N ILE A 30 15.71 -10.16 -2.43
CA ILE A 30 14.32 -9.77 -2.66
C ILE A 30 13.46 -10.97 -2.24
N HIS A 31 12.37 -10.73 -1.52
CA HIS A 31 11.50 -11.79 -1.03
C HIS A 31 10.86 -12.57 -2.21
N PRO A 32 10.80 -13.91 -2.19
CA PRO A 32 10.24 -14.71 -3.28
C PRO A 32 8.81 -14.36 -3.67
N LEU A 33 7.98 -13.92 -2.73
CA LEU A 33 6.62 -13.45 -3.03
C LEU A 33 6.61 -12.16 -3.86
N VAL A 34 7.58 -11.25 -3.66
CA VAL A 34 7.74 -10.07 -4.53
C VAL A 34 8.20 -10.50 -5.93
N LEU A 35 9.07 -11.52 -6.02
CA LEU A 35 9.46 -12.08 -7.31
C LEU A 35 8.26 -12.72 -8.03
N ALA A 36 7.40 -13.42 -7.30
CA ALA A 36 6.17 -13.98 -7.85
C ALA A 36 5.20 -12.90 -8.35
N GLU A 37 5.01 -11.80 -7.60
CA GLU A 37 4.22 -10.65 -8.09
C GLU A 37 4.81 -10.04 -9.37
N ASN A 38 6.14 -9.93 -9.45
CA ASN A 38 6.83 -9.45 -10.64
C ASN A 38 6.59 -10.37 -11.85
N ASP A 39 6.68 -11.68 -11.66
CA ASP A 39 6.44 -12.69 -12.70
C ASP A 39 4.98 -12.69 -13.16
N LEU A 40 4.04 -12.49 -12.23
CA LEU A 40 2.60 -12.33 -12.51
C LEU A 40 2.24 -10.95 -13.05
N LYS A 41 3.20 -10.03 -13.10
CA LYS A 41 3.05 -8.65 -13.58
C LYS A 41 1.94 -7.92 -12.83
N PHE A 42 2.03 -7.92 -11.51
CA PHE A 42 1.23 -7.02 -10.68
C PHE A 42 1.55 -5.57 -11.06
N ASP A 43 0.50 -4.76 -11.16
CA ASP A 43 0.61 -3.36 -11.55
C ASP A 43 0.86 -2.47 -10.34
N ILE A 44 0.19 -2.76 -9.23
CA ILE A 44 0.13 -1.91 -8.04
C ILE A 44 0.10 -2.79 -6.79
N ARG A 45 0.79 -2.36 -5.74
CA ARG A 45 0.71 -2.93 -4.39
C ARG A 45 0.33 -1.84 -3.38
N VAL A 46 -0.59 -2.16 -2.49
CA VAL A 46 -0.87 -1.39 -1.28
C VAL A 46 -0.14 -2.04 -0.11
N LEU A 47 0.41 -1.25 0.80
CA LEU A 47 0.99 -1.75 2.05
C LEU A 47 -0.14 -2.05 3.03
N GLY A 48 -0.12 -3.26 3.59
CA GLY A 48 -0.87 -3.65 4.76
C GLY A 48 -0.09 -3.38 6.04
N ASN A 49 -0.68 -3.75 7.17
CA ASN A 49 -0.03 -3.56 8.47
C ASN A 49 1.13 -4.54 8.69
N HIS A 50 1.03 -5.76 8.15
CA HIS A 50 2.06 -6.77 8.37
C HIS A 50 3.36 -6.49 7.59
N GLU A 51 3.35 -5.57 6.63
CA GLU A 51 4.59 -5.04 6.03
C GLU A 51 5.51 -4.34 7.05
N PHE A 52 4.99 -3.93 8.22
CA PHE A 52 5.73 -3.27 9.29
C PHE A 52 6.13 -4.21 10.45
N ASN A 53 5.91 -5.52 10.31
CA ASN A 53 6.31 -6.53 11.31
C ASN A 53 7.82 -6.79 11.36
N PHE A 54 8.55 -6.33 10.35
CA PHE A 54 10.00 -6.51 10.25
C PHE A 54 10.68 -5.15 10.12
N SER A 55 12.02 -5.16 10.17
CA SER A 55 12.82 -3.93 10.06
C SER A 55 12.43 -3.06 8.85
N LYS A 56 12.52 -1.75 9.00
CA LYS A 56 12.28 -0.80 7.91
C LYS A 56 13.11 -1.09 6.66
N ASP A 57 14.37 -1.52 6.84
CA ASP A 57 15.26 -1.90 5.75
C ASP A 57 14.71 -3.09 4.94
N PHE A 58 14.09 -4.07 5.62
CA PHE A 58 13.41 -5.18 4.95
C PHE A 58 12.23 -4.68 4.10
N LEU A 59 11.41 -3.77 4.64
CA LEU A 59 10.30 -3.17 3.91
C LEU A 59 10.79 -2.39 2.67
N GLU A 60 11.71 -1.46 2.85
CA GLU A 60 12.23 -0.60 1.78
C GLU A 60 12.92 -1.42 0.68
N LYS A 61 13.67 -2.46 1.05
CA LYS A 61 14.27 -3.41 0.11
C LYS A 61 13.23 -4.09 -0.77
N ASN A 62 12.13 -4.56 -0.19
CA ASN A 62 11.07 -5.28 -0.91
C ASN A 62 10.13 -4.34 -1.70
N ILE A 63 9.96 -3.09 -1.25
CA ILE A 63 9.33 -2.03 -2.05
C ILE A 63 10.18 -1.77 -3.31
N LYS A 64 11.51 -1.62 -3.14
CA LYS A 64 12.42 -1.38 -4.26
C LYS A 64 12.53 -2.58 -5.22
N GLY A 65 12.36 -3.80 -4.71
CA GLY A 65 12.38 -5.04 -5.50
C GLY A 65 11.12 -5.28 -6.33
N PHE A 66 10.04 -4.52 -6.09
CA PHE A 66 8.81 -4.61 -6.88
C PHE A 66 8.92 -3.81 -8.18
N ASN A 67 8.48 -4.40 -9.30
CA ASN A 67 8.51 -3.75 -10.61
C ASN A 67 7.31 -2.82 -10.85
N GLY A 68 6.22 -2.97 -10.06
CA GLY A 68 5.04 -2.14 -10.14
C GLY A 68 5.12 -0.89 -9.27
N ASP A 69 3.96 -0.24 -9.06
CA ASP A 69 3.84 0.93 -8.21
C ASP A 69 3.38 0.55 -6.79
N VAL A 70 4.06 1.04 -5.75
CA VAL A 70 3.58 0.92 -4.36
C VAL A 70 2.84 2.20 -3.96
N VAL A 71 1.61 2.08 -3.45
CA VAL A 71 0.76 3.24 -3.09
C VAL A 71 0.15 3.14 -1.70
N ASN A 72 0.31 4.20 -0.90
CA ASN A 72 -0.40 4.45 0.37
C ASN A 72 -0.44 5.96 0.63
N ALA A 73 -1.64 6.53 0.81
CA ALA A 73 -1.83 7.96 1.00
C ALA A 73 -1.68 8.44 2.44
N ASN A 74 -1.86 7.55 3.42
CA ASN A 74 -1.87 7.91 4.85
C ASN A 74 -0.59 7.53 5.61
N ILE A 75 0.52 7.30 4.90
CA ILE A 75 1.83 7.04 5.54
C ILE A 75 2.79 8.16 5.14
N ILE A 76 3.24 8.94 6.12
CA ILE A 76 4.16 10.06 5.90
C ILE A 76 5.45 9.86 6.66
N LYS A 77 6.52 10.51 6.19
CA LYS A 77 7.78 10.61 6.92
C LYS A 77 7.73 11.81 7.86
N THR A 78 8.02 11.59 9.14
CA THR A 78 8.00 12.66 10.16
C THR A 78 9.07 13.73 9.95
N ALA A 79 10.15 13.40 9.22
CA ALA A 79 11.25 14.32 8.96
C ALA A 79 10.86 15.52 8.09
N ASP A 80 9.93 15.33 7.13
CA ASP A 80 9.58 16.36 6.14
C ASP A 80 8.09 16.40 5.77
N ASN A 81 7.24 15.62 6.45
CA ASN A 81 5.81 15.46 6.18
C ASN A 81 5.50 15.06 4.73
N LYS A 82 6.46 14.44 4.03
CA LYS A 82 6.22 13.91 2.68
C LYS A 82 5.72 12.47 2.75
N PRO A 83 4.97 12.02 1.73
CA PRO A 83 4.56 10.63 1.62
C PRO A 83 5.75 9.67 1.71
N PHE A 84 5.55 8.53 2.40
CA PHE A 84 6.55 7.47 2.48
C PHE A 84 6.68 6.73 1.14
N VAL A 85 5.54 6.38 0.54
CA VAL A 85 5.40 5.90 -0.84
C VAL A 85 4.46 6.84 -1.62
N LYS A 86 4.19 6.58 -2.90
CA LYS A 86 3.26 7.43 -3.66
C LYS A 86 1.87 7.39 -3.00
N PRO A 87 1.17 8.52 -2.82
CA PRO A 87 -0.18 8.49 -2.25
C PRO A 87 -1.20 7.87 -3.21
N TYR A 88 -0.98 8.02 -4.51
CA TYR A 88 -1.80 7.48 -5.58
C TYR A 88 -0.98 7.36 -6.87
N ILE A 89 -1.54 6.64 -7.85
CA ILE A 89 -1.05 6.61 -9.22
C ILE A 89 -2.20 6.85 -10.19
N ILE A 90 -1.93 7.46 -11.34
CA ILE A 90 -2.89 7.56 -12.45
C ILE A 90 -2.29 6.81 -13.63
N LYS A 91 -2.92 5.70 -14.03
CA LYS A 91 -2.56 4.94 -15.23
C LYS A 91 -3.46 5.36 -16.38
N LYS A 92 -2.90 5.50 -17.58
CA LYS A 92 -3.68 5.74 -18.81
C LYS A 92 -3.85 4.42 -19.55
N ILE A 93 -5.07 3.92 -19.64
CA ILE A 93 -5.42 2.60 -20.22
C ILE A 93 -6.39 2.86 -21.35
N ASP A 94 -5.98 2.61 -22.59
CA ASP A 94 -6.76 2.89 -23.81
C ASP A 94 -7.40 4.30 -23.82
N GLY A 95 -6.65 5.30 -23.34
CA GLY A 95 -7.11 6.69 -23.28
C GLY A 95 -7.82 7.09 -21.98
N VAL A 96 -8.28 6.12 -21.17
CA VAL A 96 -8.97 6.33 -19.90
C VAL A 96 -7.96 6.52 -18.77
N ARG A 97 -8.13 7.55 -17.94
CA ARG A 97 -7.29 7.85 -16.77
C ARG A 97 -7.87 7.12 -15.56
N VAL A 98 -7.18 6.08 -15.10
CA VAL A 98 -7.55 5.29 -13.94
C VAL A 98 -6.66 5.68 -12.77
N ALA A 99 -7.23 6.38 -11.79
CA ALA A 99 -6.56 6.67 -10.53
C ALA A 99 -6.71 5.49 -9.56
N VAL A 100 -5.64 5.14 -8.88
CA VAL A 100 -5.63 4.15 -7.80
C VAL A 100 -5.03 4.78 -6.56
N VAL A 101 -5.75 4.69 -5.44
CA VAL A 101 -5.35 5.23 -4.14
C VAL A 101 -5.30 4.10 -3.12
N GLY A 102 -4.21 4.04 -2.35
CA GLY A 102 -3.99 3.03 -1.30
C GLY A 102 -4.15 3.60 0.10
N TYR A 103 -4.67 2.81 1.03
CA TYR A 103 -4.70 3.13 2.47
C TYR A 103 -4.39 1.90 3.29
N VAL A 104 -3.82 2.14 4.47
CA VAL A 104 -3.63 1.14 5.52
C VAL A 104 -4.31 1.62 6.79
N VAL A 105 -4.74 0.70 7.64
CA VAL A 105 -5.18 0.98 9.02
C VAL A 105 -4.14 1.84 9.77
N PRO A 106 -4.56 2.87 10.54
CA PRO A 106 -3.62 3.75 11.25
C PRO A 106 -3.01 3.10 12.51
N HIS A 107 -3.38 1.86 12.83
CA HIS A 107 -3.08 1.20 14.11
C HIS A 107 -1.73 0.49 14.17
N VAL A 108 -0.91 0.56 13.12
CA VAL A 108 0.44 -0.04 13.10
C VAL A 108 1.25 0.33 14.35
N PRO A 109 1.33 1.60 14.81
CA PRO A 109 2.06 1.93 16.03
C PRO A 109 1.53 1.29 17.31
N THR A 110 0.24 0.94 17.34
CA THR A 110 -0.38 0.25 18.47
C THR A 110 -0.07 -1.25 18.44
N TRP A 111 -0.11 -1.88 17.27
CA TRP A 111 0.14 -3.33 17.14
C TRP A 111 1.63 -3.66 17.22
N GLU A 112 2.49 -2.83 16.64
CA GLU A 112 3.95 -2.99 16.64
C GLU A 112 4.61 -2.17 17.77
N ALA A 113 3.90 -1.92 18.87
CA ALA A 113 4.39 -1.09 19.98
C ALA A 113 5.64 -1.68 20.66
N SER A 114 5.89 -2.98 20.55
CA SER A 114 7.10 -3.65 21.06
C SER A 114 8.34 -3.46 20.18
N THR A 115 8.16 -3.00 18.95
CA THR A 115 9.17 -2.92 17.88
C THR A 115 9.07 -1.57 17.15
N PRO A 116 9.07 -0.43 17.87
CA PRO A 116 8.88 0.89 17.26
C PRO A 116 9.95 1.26 16.23
N GLU A 117 11.12 0.62 16.29
CA GLU A 117 12.20 0.76 15.32
C GLU A 117 11.81 0.31 13.90
N HIS A 118 10.83 -0.59 13.75
CA HIS A 118 10.38 -1.09 12.45
C HIS A 118 9.70 -0.01 11.59
N PHE A 119 9.06 0.98 12.22
CA PHE A 119 8.39 2.09 11.56
C PHE A 119 8.95 3.45 12.00
N ALA A 120 10.17 3.48 12.54
CA ALA A 120 10.79 4.72 12.99
C ALA A 120 10.85 5.78 11.88
N GLY A 121 10.44 6.99 12.24
CA GLY A 121 10.35 8.14 11.33
C GLY A 121 9.14 8.10 10.39
N LEU A 122 8.19 7.19 10.59
CA LEU A 122 6.91 7.15 9.89
C LEU A 122 5.77 7.54 10.83
N GLU A 123 4.75 8.17 10.27
CA GLU A 123 3.49 8.48 10.93
C GLU A 123 2.34 7.97 10.06
N PHE A 124 1.37 7.33 10.70
CA PHE A 124 0.18 6.77 10.08
C PHE A 124 -0.98 7.71 10.37
N LEU A 125 -1.40 8.45 9.35
CA LEU A 125 -2.47 9.42 9.44
C LEU A 125 -3.82 8.71 9.47
N ASP A 126 -4.81 9.40 10.05
CA ASP A 126 -6.21 9.04 9.92
C ASP A 126 -6.58 8.81 8.44
N ALA A 127 -7.22 7.68 8.16
CA ALA A 127 -7.48 7.24 6.80
C ALA A 127 -8.52 8.12 6.10
N GLU A 128 -9.56 8.58 6.81
CA GLU A 128 -10.61 9.42 6.25
C GLU A 128 -10.08 10.81 5.88
N GLU A 129 -9.33 11.45 6.79
CA GLU A 129 -8.76 12.77 6.53
C GLU A 129 -7.73 12.74 5.39
N ALA A 130 -6.89 11.69 5.34
CA ALA A 130 -5.98 11.47 4.23
C ALA A 130 -6.73 11.21 2.90
N LEU A 131 -7.88 10.53 2.95
CA LEU A 131 -8.77 10.32 1.80
C LEU A 131 -9.35 11.63 1.28
N LYS A 132 -9.94 12.45 2.16
CA LYS A 132 -10.48 13.77 1.77
C LYS A 132 -9.42 14.63 1.08
N LYS A 133 -8.20 14.66 1.61
CA LYS A 133 -7.06 15.38 1.01
C LYS A 133 -6.72 14.83 -0.38
N THR A 134 -6.59 13.52 -0.49
CA THR A 134 -6.22 12.86 -1.76
C THR A 134 -7.28 13.05 -2.84
N LEU A 135 -8.57 12.94 -2.49
CA LEU A 135 -9.67 13.19 -3.42
C LEU A 135 -9.69 14.63 -3.93
N LYS A 136 -9.38 15.60 -3.05
CA LYS A 136 -9.25 17.01 -3.45
C LYS A 136 -8.11 17.21 -4.45
N GLU A 137 -6.96 16.56 -4.24
CA GLU A 137 -5.82 16.61 -5.17
C GLU A 137 -6.12 15.94 -6.52
N LEU A 138 -6.91 14.86 -6.52
CA LEU A 138 -7.27 14.08 -7.70
C LEU A 138 -8.41 14.67 -8.52
N LYS A 139 -9.15 15.65 -8.00
CA LYS A 139 -10.32 16.23 -8.66
C LYS A 139 -10.01 16.67 -10.10
N GLY A 140 -10.74 16.08 -11.07
CA GLY A 140 -10.60 16.36 -12.50
C GLY A 140 -9.41 15.68 -13.20
N LYS A 141 -8.58 14.92 -12.48
CA LYS A 141 -7.38 14.26 -13.02
C LYS A 141 -7.62 12.81 -13.46
N TYR A 142 -8.77 12.24 -13.14
CA TYR A 142 -9.14 10.85 -13.47
C TYR A 142 -10.51 10.76 -14.12
N ASP A 143 -10.76 9.63 -14.78
CA ASP A 143 -12.06 9.22 -15.32
C ASP A 143 -12.65 8.08 -14.46
N ILE A 144 -11.78 7.20 -13.93
CA ILE A 144 -12.12 6.14 -12.98
C ILE A 144 -11.24 6.30 -11.73
N LEU A 145 -11.84 6.15 -10.55
CA LEU A 145 -11.13 6.11 -9.27
C LEU A 145 -11.34 4.74 -8.63
N ILE A 146 -10.23 4.11 -8.26
CA ILE A 146 -10.19 2.84 -7.54
C ILE A 146 -9.56 3.09 -6.16
N GLY A 147 -10.28 2.73 -5.11
CA GLY A 147 -9.73 2.61 -3.77
C GLY A 147 -9.27 1.18 -3.52
N ALA A 148 -8.00 1.00 -3.15
CA ALA A 148 -7.44 -0.28 -2.71
C ALA A 148 -7.04 -0.13 -1.25
N PHE A 149 -7.91 -0.58 -0.34
CA PHE A 149 -7.78 -0.26 1.08
C PHE A 149 -7.46 -1.51 1.87
N HIS A 150 -6.33 -1.49 2.58
CA HIS A 150 -6.01 -2.47 3.61
C HIS A 150 -6.66 -2.03 4.93
N LEU A 151 -7.99 -2.05 4.93
CA LEU A 151 -8.86 -1.61 6.02
C LEU A 151 -9.98 -2.64 6.21
N GLY A 152 -10.35 -2.87 7.48
CA GLY A 152 -11.58 -3.58 7.81
C GLY A 152 -12.82 -2.80 7.39
N ARG A 153 -13.94 -3.50 7.21
CA ARG A 153 -15.25 -2.86 7.01
C ARG A 153 -15.81 -2.22 8.27
N GLU A 154 -15.53 -2.85 9.41
CA GLU A 154 -15.94 -2.35 10.71
C GLU A 154 -14.80 -1.57 11.35
N ASP A 155 -15.15 -0.62 12.21
CA ASP A 155 -14.22 0.11 13.05
C ASP A 155 -13.44 -0.87 13.92
N GLU A 156 -12.12 -0.87 13.77
CA GLU A 156 -11.22 -1.44 14.77
C GLU A 156 -10.64 -0.30 15.61
N LYS A 157 -10.89 -0.35 16.92
CA LYS A 157 -10.24 0.50 17.94
C LYS A 157 -10.50 2.02 17.81
N GLY A 158 -11.68 2.43 17.34
CA GLY A 158 -12.14 3.82 17.35
C GLY A 158 -11.71 4.64 16.14
N SER A 159 -11.41 3.99 15.02
CA SER A 159 -11.13 4.62 13.72
C SER A 159 -12.24 4.30 12.72
N ASP A 160 -12.62 5.24 11.88
CA ASP A 160 -13.63 4.99 10.87
C ASP A 160 -13.19 3.87 9.91
N GLY A 161 -14.04 2.82 9.78
CA GLY A 161 -13.91 1.79 8.76
C GLY A 161 -14.18 2.36 7.37
N ILE A 162 -14.26 1.52 6.33
CA ILE A 162 -14.67 2.01 5.00
C ILE A 162 -16.14 2.49 5.09
N PRO A 163 -16.44 3.80 4.96
CA PRO A 163 -17.81 4.28 5.01
C PRO A 163 -18.62 3.78 3.81
N ASP A 164 -19.91 3.53 4.03
CA ASP A 164 -20.87 3.11 2.99
C ASP A 164 -20.97 4.09 1.80
#